data_AF-A0A2N0NL48-F1
#
_entry.id   AF-A0A2N0NL48-F1
#
_cell.length_a   1.000
_cell.length_b   1.000
_cell.length_c   1.000
_cell.angle_alpha   90.00
_cell.angle_beta   90.00
_cell.angle_gamma   90.00
#
_symmetry.space_group_name_H-M   'P 1'
#
loop_
_entity.id
_entity.type
_entity.pdbx_description
1 polymer ?
#
loop_
_entity_poly.entity_id
_entity_poly.type
_entity_poly.pdbx_seq_one_letter_code
_entity_poly.pdbx_strand_id
1 'polypeptide(L)'
;NNEDTLTNPNLSFENVAKFKRLIDTLNYRGPIVAMSDNTKLKPALRYNPVLGCIVGSTLSTEQTKINKYEDIQPIINNIKTKKAIAKDVRAYILQIPLPNFPPVVIALIANNGSDNMSTITSFHQELLTQIAPQLNLPILSIGLDGAIVEFKAQVAIQSYSTDEQLTFKNNKLGVNFSCPIFPNVGPVIRVQDPKHAKKTSRNAIMSGARLLTLGSSTARFEQLLKLSNLSNSVMYHHDVIKLDRQDDGVAYPDQSFAIFISLAESMVLLVKAHREYYPNYPFLPWMHGSEACEHFFGMAHQINSDFNYSELLQLVPKISQCAKAL
;
A
#
# COMPACT_ATOMS: atom_id res chain seq x y z
N ASN A 1 26.78 -9.59 1.86
CA ASN A 1 25.82 -10.45 2.59
C ASN A 1 25.06 -9.79 3.75
N ASN A 2 25.21 -8.47 4.01
CA ASN A 2 24.53 -7.78 5.12
C ASN A 2 23.71 -6.54 4.67
N GLU A 3 23.51 -6.39 3.34
CA GLU A 3 22.90 -5.19 2.75
C GLU A 3 21.37 -5.26 2.67
N ASP A 4 20.80 -6.47 2.60
CA ASP A 4 19.36 -6.70 2.42
C ASP A 4 18.59 -6.80 3.77
N THR A 5 19.27 -6.66 4.91
CA THR A 5 18.62 -6.70 6.24
C THR A 5 18.19 -5.31 6.70
N LEU A 6 16.93 -5.19 7.13
CA LEU A 6 16.41 -4.00 7.80
C LEU A 6 17.11 -3.83 9.15
N THR A 7 17.96 -2.81 9.26
CA THR A 7 18.67 -2.42 10.49
C THR A 7 17.79 -1.61 11.43
N ASN A 8 16.71 -1.05 10.90
CA ASN A 8 15.59 -0.46 11.64
C ASN A 8 14.32 -0.86 10.87
N PRO A 9 13.34 -1.52 11.49
CA PRO A 9 12.14 -1.92 10.77
C PRO A 9 11.17 -0.76 10.51
N ASN A 10 11.35 0.39 11.16
CA ASN A 10 10.52 1.56 10.90
C ASN A 10 10.88 2.24 9.57
N LEU A 11 9.98 3.09 9.09
CA LEU A 11 10.29 4.02 8.01
C LEU A 11 11.42 4.94 8.50
N SER A 12 12.55 4.94 7.78
CA SER A 12 13.73 5.68 8.20
C SER A 12 14.56 6.10 6.99
N PHE A 13 15.30 7.21 7.15
CA PHE A 13 16.17 7.73 6.11
C PHE A 13 17.16 6.67 5.60
N GLU A 14 17.76 5.89 6.49
CA GLU A 14 18.75 4.87 6.12
C GLU A 14 18.19 3.79 5.19
N ASN A 15 16.96 3.33 5.44
CA ASN A 15 16.33 2.30 4.62
C ASN A 15 16.04 2.82 3.20
N VAL A 16 15.53 4.05 3.08
CA VAL A 16 15.29 4.68 1.78
C VAL A 16 16.61 5.03 1.09
N ALA A 17 17.64 5.42 1.84
CA ALA A 17 18.97 5.67 1.31
C ALA A 17 19.64 4.41 0.75
N LYS A 18 19.41 3.22 1.34
CA LYS A 18 19.83 1.93 0.76
C LYS A 18 19.18 1.71 -0.61
N PHE A 19 17.89 1.97 -0.74
CA PHE A 19 17.21 1.94 -2.04
C PHE A 19 17.80 2.96 -3.02
N LYS A 20 18.09 4.18 -2.55
CA LYS A 20 18.74 5.21 -3.38
C LYS A 20 20.11 4.76 -3.92
N ARG A 21 20.93 4.10 -3.08
CA ARG A 21 22.23 3.55 -3.51
C ARG A 21 22.07 2.45 -4.56
N LEU A 22 21.04 1.61 -4.42
CA LEU A 22 20.72 0.59 -5.42
C LEU A 22 20.40 1.23 -6.78
N ILE A 23 19.51 2.22 -6.82
CA ILE A 23 19.14 2.87 -8.09
C ILE A 23 20.28 3.68 -8.69
N ASP A 24 21.15 4.27 -7.86
CA ASP A 24 22.35 4.98 -8.33
C ASP A 24 23.36 4.04 -8.96
N THR A 25 23.55 2.85 -8.39
CA THR A 25 24.41 1.81 -8.97
C THR A 25 23.92 1.38 -10.35
N LEU A 26 22.60 1.40 -10.56
CA LEU A 26 21.96 1.10 -11.84
C LEU A 26 21.96 2.29 -12.81
N ASN A 27 22.44 3.48 -12.40
CA ASN A 27 22.29 4.73 -13.14
C ASN A 27 20.84 5.05 -13.55
N TYR A 28 19.86 4.58 -12.77
CA TYR A 28 18.45 4.78 -13.06
C TYR A 28 18.01 6.17 -12.61
N ARG A 29 17.33 6.90 -13.52
CA ARG A 29 16.79 8.26 -13.28
C ARG A 29 15.29 8.36 -13.58
N GLY A 30 14.62 7.22 -13.75
CA GLY A 30 13.18 7.18 -14.04
C GLY A 30 12.32 7.25 -12.78
N PRO A 31 11.00 7.08 -12.92
CA PRO A 31 10.08 7.15 -11.80
C PRO A 31 10.27 5.99 -10.83
N ILE A 32 9.91 6.21 -9.57
CA ILE A 32 9.82 5.20 -8.51
C ILE A 32 8.38 5.12 -8.01
N VAL A 33 7.92 3.91 -7.73
CA VAL A 33 6.61 3.64 -7.13
C VAL A 33 6.81 3.28 -5.68
N ALA A 34 6.06 3.95 -4.81
CA ALA A 34 5.90 3.54 -3.42
C ALA A 34 4.58 2.79 -3.27
N MET A 35 4.54 1.80 -2.39
CA MET A 35 3.31 1.09 -2.08
C MET A 35 3.32 0.64 -0.63
N SER A 36 2.12 0.48 -0.09
CA SER A 36 1.94 0.01 1.28
C SER A 36 0.71 -0.85 1.40
N ASP A 37 0.80 -1.86 2.25
CA ASP A 37 -0.30 -2.74 2.60
C ASP A 37 -0.05 -3.32 4.01
N ASN A 38 -1.08 -3.87 4.62
CA ASN A 38 -1.06 -4.40 5.98
C ASN A 38 -1.49 -5.86 6.00
N THR A 39 -0.71 -6.72 6.66
CA THR A 39 -1.08 -8.13 6.86
C THR A 39 -1.16 -8.48 8.33
N LYS A 40 -1.91 -9.56 8.62
CA LYS A 40 -2.04 -10.11 9.96
C LYS A 40 -0.77 -10.86 10.37
N LEU A 41 -0.47 -10.76 11.66
CA LEU A 41 0.60 -11.48 12.33
C LEU A 41 0.04 -12.47 13.34
N LYS A 42 0.80 -13.54 13.57
CA LYS A 42 0.67 -14.31 14.80
C LYS A 42 1.25 -13.49 15.97
N PRO A 43 0.44 -13.10 16.98
CA PRO A 43 0.92 -12.26 18.08
C PRO A 43 1.99 -12.99 18.89
N ALA A 44 3.21 -12.47 18.89
CA ALA A 44 4.31 -13.01 19.69
C ALA A 44 5.39 -11.95 19.91
N LEU A 45 6.00 -11.98 21.10
CA LEU A 45 7.18 -11.19 21.44
C LEU A 45 8.43 -12.05 21.32
N ARG A 46 9.45 -11.54 20.64
CA ARG A 46 10.74 -12.21 20.48
C ARG A 46 11.87 -11.21 20.66
N TYR A 47 13.00 -11.67 21.19
CA TYR A 47 14.22 -10.88 21.19
C TYR A 47 14.86 -10.93 19.81
N ASN A 48 15.24 -9.78 19.26
CA ASN A 48 16.03 -9.70 18.04
C ASN A 48 17.47 -9.29 18.39
N PRO A 49 18.47 -10.18 18.19
CA PRO A 49 19.85 -9.90 18.56
C PRO A 49 20.51 -8.82 17.69
N VAL A 50 20.04 -8.62 16.45
CA VAL A 50 20.57 -7.60 15.54
C VAL A 50 20.12 -6.20 15.99
N LEU A 51 18.87 -6.08 16.45
CA LEU A 51 18.31 -4.81 16.93
C LEU A 51 18.58 -4.57 18.42
N GLY A 52 18.94 -5.61 19.18
CA GLY A 52 19.15 -5.53 20.62
C GLY A 52 17.86 -5.24 21.42
N CYS A 53 16.68 -5.52 20.86
CA CYS A 53 15.40 -5.18 21.46
C CYS A 53 14.36 -6.32 21.37
N ILE A 54 13.27 -6.19 22.13
CA ILE A 54 12.09 -7.03 21.97
C ILE A 54 11.27 -6.51 20.78
N VAL A 55 11.03 -7.39 19.80
CA VAL A 55 10.22 -7.13 18.61
C VAL A 55 8.85 -7.81 18.69
N GLY A 56 7.93 -7.43 17.80
CA GLY A 56 6.53 -7.87 17.84
C GLY A 56 5.65 -7.02 18.77
N SER A 57 6.12 -5.81 19.10
CA SER A 57 5.36 -4.81 19.83
C SER A 57 5.16 -3.55 18.99
N THR A 58 4.09 -2.80 19.27
CA THR A 58 3.84 -1.48 18.69
C THR A 58 4.62 -0.35 19.38
N LEU A 59 5.35 -0.65 20.47
CA LEU A 59 6.25 0.30 21.12
C LEU A 59 7.51 0.53 20.26
N SER A 60 8.16 1.68 20.43
CA SER A 60 9.38 1.99 19.67
C SER A 60 10.53 1.07 20.06
N THR A 61 11.50 0.90 19.15
CA THR A 61 12.72 0.11 19.38
C THR A 61 13.51 0.59 20.60
N GLU A 62 13.52 1.89 20.87
CA GLU A 62 14.15 2.47 22.08
C GLU A 62 13.43 2.07 23.37
N GLN A 63 12.09 1.97 23.35
CA GLN A 63 11.30 1.55 24.51
C GLN A 63 11.41 0.05 24.80
N THR A 64 11.78 -0.75 23.81
CA THR A 64 11.91 -2.21 23.94
C THR A 64 13.36 -2.69 23.93
N LYS A 65 14.32 -1.76 23.93
CA LYS A 65 15.76 -2.03 23.93
C LYS A 65 16.18 -2.70 25.24
N ILE A 66 16.97 -3.76 25.13
CA ILE A 66 17.49 -4.50 26.27
C ILE A 66 18.97 -4.18 26.38
N ASN A 67 19.36 -3.50 27.47
CA ASN A 67 20.76 -3.25 27.77
C ASN A 67 21.30 -4.27 28.77
N LYS A 68 20.45 -4.74 29.69
CA LYS A 68 20.76 -5.75 30.72
C LYS A 68 19.66 -6.80 30.78
N TYR A 69 20.02 -8.00 31.24
CA TYR A 69 19.07 -9.11 31.38
C TYR A 69 17.86 -8.77 32.29
N GLU A 70 18.10 -7.95 33.32
CA GLU A 70 17.06 -7.49 34.25
C GLU A 70 15.98 -6.62 33.58
N ASP A 71 16.27 -6.00 32.43
CA ASP A 71 15.33 -5.14 31.70
C ASP A 71 14.20 -5.95 31.02
N ILE A 72 14.42 -7.26 30.78
CA ILE A 72 13.51 -8.09 29.98
C ILE A 72 12.12 -8.16 30.61
N GLN A 73 12.02 -8.49 31.90
CA GLN A 73 10.73 -8.64 32.58
C GLN A 73 9.96 -7.32 32.70
N PRO A 74 10.58 -6.19 33.13
CA PRO A 74 9.94 -4.88 33.12
C PRO A 74 9.41 -4.48 31.73
N ILE A 75 10.18 -4.68 30.67
CA ILE A 75 9.77 -4.33 29.30
C ILE A 75 8.59 -5.20 28.85
N ILE A 76 8.63 -6.51 29.06
CA ILE A 76 7.52 -7.42 28.71
C ILE A 76 6.26 -7.03 29.48
N ASN A 77 6.37 -6.73 30.77
CA ASN A 77 5.23 -6.31 31.58
C ASN A 77 4.66 -4.98 31.09
N ASN A 78 5.50 -4.01 30.75
CA ASN A 78 5.07 -2.74 30.16
C ASN A 78 4.31 -2.95 28.84
N ILE A 79 4.81 -3.82 27.95
CA ILE A 79 4.14 -4.17 26.69
C ILE A 79 2.75 -4.78 26.97
N LYS A 80 2.66 -5.72 27.92
CA LYS A 80 1.40 -6.35 28.31
C LYS A 80 0.41 -5.36 28.91
N THR A 81 0.85 -4.52 29.83
CA THR A 81 0.01 -3.48 30.47
C THR A 81 -0.54 -2.50 29.45
N LYS A 82 0.29 -2.09 28.47
CA LYS A 82 -0.13 -1.20 27.38
C LYS A 82 -0.91 -1.92 26.26
N LYS A 83 -1.10 -3.24 26.34
CA LYS A 83 -1.68 -4.07 25.27
C LYS A 83 -1.01 -3.84 23.91
N ALA A 84 0.30 -3.68 23.93
CA ALA A 84 1.11 -3.27 22.78
C ALA A 84 1.71 -4.45 22.00
N ILE A 85 1.11 -5.65 22.08
CA ILE A 85 1.55 -6.80 21.28
C ILE A 85 0.94 -6.65 19.89
N ALA A 86 1.81 -6.57 18.88
CA ALA A 86 1.39 -6.36 17.51
C ALA A 86 0.56 -7.55 17.00
N LYS A 87 -0.49 -7.22 16.25
CA LYS A 87 -1.38 -8.19 15.59
C LYS A 87 -1.30 -8.08 14.08
N ASP A 88 -0.74 -6.99 13.57
CA ASP A 88 -0.66 -6.69 12.16
C ASP A 88 0.67 -5.96 11.89
N VAL A 89 1.08 -5.93 10.63
CA VAL A 89 2.29 -5.24 10.18
C VAL A 89 2.06 -4.59 8.83
N ARG A 90 2.39 -3.31 8.75
CA ARG A 90 2.33 -2.52 7.54
C ARG A 90 3.68 -2.55 6.84
N ALA A 91 3.72 -3.08 5.63
CA ALA A 91 4.90 -2.99 4.78
C ALA A 91 4.89 -1.68 4.00
N TYR A 92 6.06 -1.10 3.82
CA TYR A 92 6.32 -0.09 2.79
C TYR A 92 7.37 -0.64 1.84
N ILE A 93 7.06 -0.58 0.55
CA ILE A 93 7.89 -1.11 -0.52
C ILE A 93 8.13 0.00 -1.54
N LEU A 94 9.37 0.10 -2.02
CA LEU A 94 9.74 0.90 -3.18
C LEU A 94 10.09 0.00 -4.35
N GLN A 95 9.70 0.40 -5.55
CA GLN A 95 9.95 -0.35 -6.77
C GLN A 95 10.24 0.57 -7.95
N ILE A 96 11.16 0.13 -8.82
CA ILE A 96 11.30 0.68 -10.17
C ILE A 96 10.17 0.06 -11.01
N PRO A 97 9.26 0.85 -11.63
CA PRO A 97 8.10 0.35 -12.36
C PRO A 97 8.46 -0.23 -13.74
N LEU A 98 9.47 -1.10 -13.78
CA LEU A 98 9.96 -1.81 -14.95
C LEU A 98 10.08 -3.30 -14.62
N PRO A 99 9.97 -4.19 -15.63
CA PRO A 99 10.12 -5.62 -15.41
C PRO A 99 11.53 -5.95 -14.91
N ASN A 100 11.65 -7.06 -14.19
CA ASN A 100 12.92 -7.61 -13.68
C ASN A 100 13.63 -6.74 -12.62
N PHE A 101 13.01 -5.67 -12.14
CA PHE A 101 13.48 -4.95 -10.96
C PHE A 101 12.69 -5.42 -9.73
N PRO A 102 13.37 -6.05 -8.75
CA PRO A 102 12.67 -6.57 -7.59
C PRO A 102 12.18 -5.42 -6.68
N PRO A 103 11.00 -5.58 -6.06
CA PRO A 103 10.54 -4.67 -5.02
C PRO A 103 11.49 -4.70 -3.81
N VAL A 104 11.67 -3.55 -3.16
CA VAL A 104 12.52 -3.41 -1.97
C VAL A 104 11.68 -2.96 -0.79
N VAL A 105 11.63 -3.79 0.25
CA VAL A 105 10.97 -3.46 1.52
C VAL A 105 11.81 -2.42 2.26
N ILE A 106 11.24 -1.24 2.49
CA ILE A 106 11.90 -0.13 3.21
C ILE A 106 11.40 0.03 4.65
N ALA A 107 10.23 -0.53 4.98
CA ALA A 107 9.72 -0.56 6.36
C ALA A 107 8.76 -1.72 6.59
N LEU A 108 8.71 -2.20 7.83
CA LEU A 108 7.77 -3.15 8.39
C LEU A 108 7.29 -2.62 9.76
N ILE A 109 6.21 -1.84 9.75
CA ILE A 109 5.71 -1.11 10.92
C ILE A 109 4.67 -1.96 11.64
N ALA A 110 5.01 -2.40 12.85
CA ALA A 110 4.13 -3.23 13.67
C ALA A 110 2.95 -2.41 14.23
N ASN A 111 1.73 -2.92 14.09
CA ASN A 111 0.51 -2.26 14.57
C ASN A 111 -0.52 -3.28 15.13
N ASN A 112 -1.65 -2.77 15.59
CA ASN A 112 -2.73 -3.56 16.24
C ASN A 112 -3.98 -3.71 15.36
N GLY A 113 -3.87 -3.47 14.05
CA GLY A 113 -5.00 -3.51 13.12
C GLY A 113 -5.91 -2.29 13.22
N SER A 114 -5.43 -1.24 13.89
CA SER A 114 -6.17 0.00 14.16
C SER A 114 -5.52 1.22 13.53
N ASP A 115 -4.71 1.03 12.49
CA ASP A 115 -4.14 2.13 11.71
C ASP A 115 -5.29 3.01 11.23
N ASN A 116 -5.23 4.28 11.61
CA ASN A 116 -6.21 5.28 11.22
C ASN A 116 -5.66 6.14 10.08
N MET A 117 -6.53 6.97 9.51
CA MET A 117 -6.20 7.83 8.38
C MET A 117 -5.01 8.75 8.69
N SER A 118 -4.94 9.32 9.90
CA SER A 118 -3.86 10.24 10.28
C SER A 118 -2.50 9.54 10.37
N THR A 119 -2.47 8.31 10.88
CA THR A 119 -1.23 7.51 10.99
C THR A 119 -0.69 7.12 9.61
N ILE A 120 -1.57 6.67 8.71
CA ILE A 120 -1.15 6.33 7.33
C ILE A 120 -0.72 7.59 6.57
N THR A 121 -1.45 8.70 6.74
CA THR A 121 -1.10 9.99 6.14
C THR A 121 0.26 10.47 6.66
N SER A 122 0.55 10.34 7.96
CA SER A 122 1.83 10.76 8.52
C SER A 122 3.01 9.95 7.97
N PHE A 123 2.84 8.64 7.75
CA PHE A 123 3.90 7.83 7.11
C PHE A 123 4.15 8.25 5.66
N HIS A 124 3.09 8.54 4.88
CA HIS A 124 3.27 9.06 3.53
C HIS A 124 3.92 10.44 3.52
N GLN A 125 3.56 11.33 4.45
CA GLN A 125 4.20 12.63 4.61
C GLN A 125 5.67 12.48 4.99
N GLU A 126 6.01 11.62 5.95
CA GLU A 126 7.40 11.35 6.33
C GLU A 126 8.23 10.90 5.11
N LEU A 127 7.70 9.98 4.29
CA LEU A 127 8.36 9.56 3.06
C LEU A 127 8.52 10.70 2.04
N LEU A 128 7.44 11.44 1.75
CA LEU A 128 7.39 12.41 0.65
C LEU A 128 7.98 13.79 0.97
N THR A 129 7.90 14.24 2.22
CA THR A 129 8.28 15.61 2.61
C THR A 129 9.57 15.65 3.42
N GLN A 130 9.93 14.55 4.10
CA GLN A 130 11.14 14.52 4.91
C GLN A 130 12.25 13.71 4.24
N ILE A 131 11.98 12.47 3.83
CA ILE A 131 13.04 11.55 3.38
C ILE A 131 13.35 11.68 1.89
N ALA A 132 12.35 11.52 1.02
CA ALA A 132 12.54 11.51 -0.44
C ALA A 132 13.17 12.81 -0.99
N PRO A 133 12.81 14.01 -0.52
CA PRO A 133 13.41 15.26 -1.00
C PRO A 133 14.91 15.35 -0.70
N GLN A 134 15.36 14.87 0.46
CA GLN A 134 16.77 14.89 0.84
C GLN A 134 17.62 13.94 -0.03
N LEU A 135 16.99 12.89 -0.55
CA LEU A 135 17.62 11.90 -1.41
C LEU A 135 17.43 12.20 -2.90
N ASN A 136 16.71 13.26 -3.27
CA ASN A 136 16.27 13.54 -4.65
C ASN A 136 15.64 12.28 -5.29
N LEU A 137 14.76 11.60 -4.54
CA LEU A 137 14.17 10.34 -4.97
C LEU A 137 12.84 10.62 -5.73
N PRO A 138 12.75 10.29 -7.03
CA PRO A 138 11.59 10.63 -7.87
C PRO A 138 10.41 9.67 -7.65
N ILE A 139 9.73 9.81 -6.51
CA ILE A 139 8.51 9.03 -6.22
C ILE A 139 7.35 9.60 -7.05
N LEU A 140 6.88 8.84 -8.03
CA LEU A 140 5.81 9.25 -8.94
C LEU A 140 4.42 8.84 -8.44
N SER A 141 4.30 7.70 -7.75
CA SER A 141 2.99 7.22 -7.28
C SER A 141 3.04 6.47 -5.97
N ILE A 142 1.88 6.45 -5.30
CA ILE A 142 1.64 5.68 -4.08
C ILE A 142 0.48 4.70 -4.32
N GLY A 143 0.79 3.41 -4.44
CA GLY A 143 -0.16 2.32 -4.58
C GLY A 143 -0.66 1.81 -3.22
N LEU A 144 -1.98 1.73 -3.02
CA LEU A 144 -2.61 1.15 -1.83
C LEU A 144 -3.77 0.20 -2.22
N ASP A 145 -4.14 -0.67 -1.28
CA ASP A 145 -5.14 -1.73 -1.44
C ASP A 145 -6.57 -1.19 -1.57
N GLY A 146 -6.79 0.06 -1.16
CA GLY A 146 -8.07 0.75 -1.35
C GLY A 146 -9.07 0.52 -0.22
N ALA A 147 -8.62 -0.01 0.92
CA ALA A 147 -9.36 0.09 2.18
C ALA A 147 -9.78 1.55 2.44
N ILE A 148 -10.94 1.78 3.04
CA ILE A 148 -11.52 3.13 3.20
C ILE A 148 -10.54 4.08 3.90
N VAL A 149 -9.82 3.59 4.91
CA VAL A 149 -8.86 4.39 5.67
C VAL A 149 -7.67 4.81 4.79
N GLU A 150 -7.20 3.91 3.94
CA GLU A 150 -6.11 4.12 2.99
C GLU A 150 -6.51 5.07 1.86
N PHE A 151 -7.70 4.90 1.30
CA PHE A 151 -8.25 5.81 0.30
C PHE A 151 -8.32 7.24 0.84
N LYS A 152 -8.83 7.41 2.07
CA LYS A 152 -8.88 8.73 2.70
C LYS A 152 -7.49 9.31 2.93
N ALA A 153 -6.51 8.50 3.34
CA ALA A 153 -5.12 8.94 3.48
C ALA A 153 -4.53 9.41 2.13
N GLN A 154 -4.79 8.69 1.04
CA GLN A 154 -4.42 9.12 -0.32
C GLN A 154 -5.09 10.43 -0.72
N VAL A 155 -6.38 10.62 -0.40
CA VAL A 155 -7.08 11.89 -0.64
C VAL A 155 -6.41 13.04 0.14
N ALA A 156 -5.99 12.80 1.38
CA ALA A 156 -5.28 13.82 2.16
C ALA A 156 -3.92 14.20 1.56
N ILE A 157 -3.16 13.23 1.03
CA ILE A 157 -1.91 13.49 0.31
C ILE A 157 -2.16 14.23 -1.00
N GLN A 158 -3.22 13.88 -1.74
CA GLN A 158 -3.57 14.55 -2.99
C GLN A 158 -3.94 16.02 -2.77
N SER A 159 -4.57 16.33 -1.64
CA SER A 159 -4.92 17.69 -1.22
C SER A 159 -3.80 18.41 -0.48
N TYR A 160 -2.59 17.84 -0.42
CA TYR A 160 -1.47 18.47 0.26
C TYR A 160 -1.09 19.79 -0.43
N SER A 161 -0.91 20.85 0.36
CA SER A 161 -0.59 22.17 -0.19
C SER A 161 0.88 22.21 -0.60
N THR A 162 1.11 22.26 -1.90
CA THR A 162 2.42 22.48 -2.53
C THR A 162 2.38 23.76 -3.36
N ASP A 163 3.55 24.35 -3.64
CA ASP A 163 3.66 25.55 -4.47
C ASP A 163 3.25 25.29 -5.93
N GLU A 164 3.48 24.05 -6.39
CA GLU A 164 3.19 23.61 -7.75
C GLU A 164 2.24 22.41 -7.77
N GLN A 165 1.42 22.33 -8.82
CA GLN A 165 0.55 21.20 -9.09
C GLN A 165 0.57 20.83 -10.57
N LEU A 166 0.58 19.54 -10.86
CA LEU A 166 0.34 19.03 -12.19
C LEU A 166 -1.17 19.04 -12.44
N THR A 167 -1.63 19.68 -13.51
CA THR A 167 -3.06 19.78 -13.82
C THR A 167 -3.40 19.25 -15.20
N PHE A 168 -4.50 18.51 -15.31
CA PHE A 168 -5.10 18.09 -16.57
C PHE A 168 -6.50 18.69 -16.67
N LYS A 169 -6.72 19.54 -17.68
CA LYS A 169 -7.99 20.22 -17.91
C LYS A 169 -8.57 19.87 -19.28
N ASN A 170 -9.83 19.47 -19.30
CA ASN A 170 -10.64 19.34 -20.51
C ASN A 170 -12.00 20.02 -20.28
N ASN A 171 -12.07 21.30 -20.65
CA ASN A 171 -13.26 22.13 -20.45
C ASN A 171 -14.50 21.58 -21.16
N LYS A 172 -14.35 20.89 -22.30
CA LYS A 172 -15.48 20.31 -23.04
C LYS A 172 -16.17 19.19 -22.26
N LEU A 173 -15.40 18.43 -21.49
CA LEU A 173 -15.89 17.33 -20.67
C LEU A 173 -16.06 17.71 -19.19
N GLY A 174 -15.79 18.97 -18.81
CA GLY A 174 -15.80 19.41 -17.42
C GLY A 174 -14.75 18.74 -16.54
N VAL A 175 -13.67 18.20 -17.13
CA VAL A 175 -12.62 17.49 -16.40
C VAL A 175 -11.56 18.48 -15.93
N ASN A 176 -11.25 18.46 -14.63
CA ASN A 176 -10.15 19.19 -14.02
C ASN A 176 -9.53 18.31 -12.93
N PHE A 177 -8.46 17.61 -13.28
CA PHE A 177 -7.70 16.75 -12.38
C PHE A 177 -6.40 17.44 -12.00
N SER A 178 -5.95 17.23 -10.76
CA SER A 178 -4.65 17.73 -10.34
C SER A 178 -3.96 16.82 -9.34
N CYS A 179 -2.63 16.87 -9.32
CA CYS A 179 -1.83 16.29 -8.25
C CYS A 179 -0.75 17.27 -7.75
N PRO A 180 -0.35 17.16 -6.47
CA PRO A 180 0.71 17.99 -5.91
C PRO A 180 2.06 17.61 -6.51
N ILE A 181 2.91 18.62 -6.70
CA ILE A 181 4.32 18.46 -7.05
C ILE A 181 5.13 18.75 -5.79
N PHE A 182 5.82 17.73 -5.29
CA PHE A 182 6.66 17.85 -4.10
C PHE A 182 8.08 18.31 -4.49
N PRO A 183 8.67 19.29 -3.78
CA PRO A 183 10.03 19.74 -4.04
C PRO A 183 11.04 18.58 -4.01
N ASN A 184 11.93 18.52 -5.00
CA ASN A 184 12.96 17.47 -5.15
C ASN A 184 12.44 16.03 -5.30
N VAL A 185 11.13 15.84 -5.47
CA VAL A 185 10.48 14.54 -5.67
C VAL A 185 9.70 14.51 -6.99
N GLY A 186 8.95 15.57 -7.29
CA GLY A 186 8.11 15.68 -8.50
C GLY A 186 6.62 15.44 -8.22
N PRO A 187 5.81 15.23 -9.28
CA PRO A 187 4.38 14.96 -9.13
C PRO A 187 4.16 13.61 -8.45
N VAL A 188 3.26 13.57 -7.46
CA VAL A 188 2.88 12.32 -6.77
C VAL A 188 1.41 12.02 -7.04
N ILE A 189 1.14 10.88 -7.68
CA ILE A 189 -0.20 10.42 -8.02
C ILE A 189 -0.61 9.28 -7.07
N ARG A 190 -1.76 9.42 -6.41
CA ARG A 190 -2.39 8.30 -5.70
C ARG A 190 -2.80 7.21 -6.68
N VAL A 191 -2.65 5.94 -6.32
CA VAL A 191 -3.12 4.81 -7.14
C VAL A 191 -3.82 3.80 -6.25
N GLN A 192 -5.01 3.37 -6.67
CA GLN A 192 -5.74 2.30 -6.01
C GLN A 192 -5.68 1.02 -6.83
N ASP A 193 -5.76 -0.13 -6.18
CA ASP A 193 -5.87 -1.41 -6.87
C ASP A 193 -7.23 -1.54 -7.60
N PRO A 194 -7.24 -1.69 -8.94
CA PRO A 194 -8.46 -1.95 -9.70
C PRO A 194 -9.19 -3.23 -9.27
N LYS A 195 -8.48 -4.26 -8.81
CA LYS A 195 -9.06 -5.51 -8.30
C LYS A 195 -9.93 -5.25 -7.08
N HIS A 196 -9.48 -4.37 -6.17
CA HIS A 196 -10.29 -3.98 -5.02
C HIS A 196 -11.45 -3.09 -5.38
N ALA A 197 -11.27 -2.11 -6.26
CA ALA A 197 -12.40 -1.33 -6.77
C ALA A 197 -13.50 -2.23 -7.36
N LYS A 198 -13.11 -3.26 -8.12
CA LYS A 198 -14.01 -4.30 -8.64
C LYS A 198 -14.67 -5.09 -7.50
N LYS A 199 -13.91 -5.52 -6.49
CA LYS A 199 -14.41 -6.25 -5.31
C LYS A 199 -15.43 -5.41 -4.53
N THR A 200 -15.11 -4.16 -4.20
CA THR A 200 -15.97 -3.20 -3.51
C THR A 200 -17.28 -2.99 -4.27
N SER A 201 -17.22 -2.76 -5.58
CA SER A 201 -18.39 -2.51 -6.41
C SER A 201 -19.29 -3.74 -6.54
N ARG A 202 -18.67 -4.92 -6.70
CA ARG A 202 -19.38 -6.20 -6.67
C ARG A 202 -20.12 -6.38 -5.35
N ASN A 203 -19.44 -6.19 -4.23
CA ASN A 203 -20.02 -6.36 -2.89
C ASN A 203 -21.16 -5.35 -2.65
N ALA A 204 -21.02 -4.11 -3.14
CA ALA A 204 -22.07 -3.10 -3.05
C ALA A 204 -23.34 -3.51 -3.81
N ILE A 205 -23.22 -4.01 -5.05
CA ILE A 205 -24.40 -4.47 -5.81
C ILE A 205 -25.00 -5.74 -5.19
N MET A 206 -24.17 -6.65 -4.71
CA MET A 206 -24.60 -7.96 -4.18
C MET A 206 -25.13 -7.91 -2.73
N SER A 207 -25.07 -6.77 -2.05
CA SER A 207 -25.62 -6.65 -0.69
C SER A 207 -27.15 -6.65 -0.64
N GLY A 208 -27.84 -6.60 -1.79
CA GLY A 208 -29.30 -6.63 -1.91
C GLY A 208 -30.01 -5.33 -1.52
N ALA A 209 -29.54 -4.67 -0.45
CA ALA A 209 -30.09 -3.41 0.06
C ALA A 209 -29.54 -2.14 -0.62
N ARG A 210 -28.68 -2.28 -1.64
CA ARG A 210 -27.96 -1.16 -2.26
C ARG A 210 -28.10 -1.20 -3.78
N LEU A 211 -27.98 -0.02 -4.38
CA LEU A 211 -27.92 0.16 -5.83
C LEU A 211 -26.67 0.96 -6.16
N LEU A 212 -26.03 0.63 -7.28
CA LEU A 212 -24.95 1.42 -7.84
C LEU A 212 -25.54 2.37 -8.89
N THR A 213 -25.31 3.67 -8.73
CA THR A 213 -25.69 4.68 -9.72
C THR A 213 -24.53 4.93 -10.67
N LEU A 214 -24.80 4.92 -11.97
CA LEU A 214 -23.86 5.24 -13.04
C LEU A 214 -24.51 6.31 -13.91
N GLY A 215 -24.34 7.58 -13.51
CA GLY A 215 -25.06 8.69 -14.10
C GLY A 215 -26.57 8.54 -13.91
N SER A 216 -27.33 8.51 -15.00
CA SER A 216 -28.79 8.31 -14.99
C SER A 216 -29.21 6.84 -14.88
N SER A 217 -28.27 5.90 -14.92
CA SER A 217 -28.54 4.46 -14.90
C SER A 217 -28.26 3.86 -13.52
N THR A 218 -28.86 2.70 -13.25
CA THR A 218 -28.69 1.98 -11.98
C THR A 218 -28.42 0.50 -12.19
N ALA A 219 -27.53 -0.06 -11.37
CA ALA A 219 -27.28 -1.49 -11.26
C ALA A 219 -27.69 -1.99 -9.86
N ARG A 220 -28.51 -3.05 -9.81
CA ARG A 220 -29.12 -3.62 -8.61
C ARG A 220 -28.98 -5.13 -8.60
N PHE A 221 -28.95 -5.71 -7.40
CA PHE A 221 -28.97 -7.16 -7.21
C PHE A 221 -30.10 -7.84 -7.99
N GLU A 222 -31.32 -7.30 -7.92
CA GLU A 222 -32.48 -7.86 -8.61
C GLU A 222 -32.30 -7.97 -10.13
N GLN A 223 -31.60 -7.02 -10.75
CA GLN A 223 -31.32 -7.06 -12.19
C GLN A 223 -30.34 -8.21 -12.49
N LEU A 224 -29.31 -8.41 -11.67
CA LEU A 224 -28.37 -9.52 -11.80
C LEU A 224 -29.05 -10.87 -11.56
N LEU A 225 -29.93 -10.97 -10.56
CA LEU A 225 -30.69 -12.17 -10.26
C LEU A 225 -31.66 -12.53 -11.40
N LYS A 226 -32.36 -11.54 -11.97
CA LYS A 226 -33.21 -11.75 -13.14
C LYS A 226 -32.39 -12.26 -14.32
N LEU A 227 -31.21 -11.67 -14.56
CA LEU A 227 -30.30 -12.11 -15.62
C LEU A 227 -29.78 -13.52 -15.39
N SER A 228 -29.42 -13.92 -14.16
CA SER A 228 -28.94 -15.29 -13.88
C SER A 228 -30.00 -16.37 -14.10
N ASN A 229 -31.29 -16.00 -14.08
CA ASN A 229 -32.40 -16.93 -14.26
C ASN A 229 -32.81 -17.09 -15.74
N LEU A 230 -32.19 -16.35 -16.66
CA LEU A 230 -32.47 -16.49 -18.10
C LEU A 230 -31.81 -17.75 -18.64
N SER A 231 -32.51 -18.48 -19.51
CA SER A 231 -32.03 -19.72 -20.12
C SER A 231 -30.80 -19.53 -21.01
N ASN A 232 -30.54 -18.30 -21.48
CA ASN A 232 -29.39 -17.90 -22.29
C ASN A 232 -28.38 -17.03 -21.49
N SER A 233 -28.45 -17.06 -20.16
CA SER A 233 -27.54 -16.25 -19.35
C SER A 233 -26.11 -16.74 -19.44
N VAL A 234 -25.17 -15.79 -19.56
CA VAL A 234 -23.73 -16.05 -19.38
C VAL A 234 -23.37 -16.11 -17.89
N MET A 235 -24.23 -15.62 -17.00
CA MET A 235 -24.02 -15.64 -15.55
C MET A 235 -24.66 -16.88 -14.92
N TYR A 236 -23.91 -17.58 -14.08
CA TYR A 236 -24.44 -18.71 -13.33
C TYR A 236 -25.13 -18.25 -12.04
N HIS A 237 -26.06 -19.06 -11.54
CA HIS A 237 -26.72 -18.80 -10.26
C HIS A 237 -25.73 -18.62 -9.08
N HIS A 238 -24.61 -19.35 -9.07
CA HIS A 238 -23.58 -19.22 -8.04
C HIS A 238 -22.77 -17.91 -8.15
N ASP A 239 -22.80 -17.24 -9.31
CA ASP A 239 -22.13 -15.94 -9.49
C ASP A 239 -22.90 -14.80 -8.81
N VAL A 240 -24.15 -15.07 -8.39
CA VAL A 240 -25.07 -14.11 -7.78
C VAL A 240 -25.46 -14.54 -6.35
N ILE A 241 -25.67 -15.83 -6.10
CA ILE A 241 -26.16 -16.37 -4.81
C ILE A 241 -25.04 -17.19 -4.12
N LYS A 242 -24.75 -16.88 -2.84
CA LYS A 242 -23.71 -17.54 -2.00
C LYS A 242 -22.27 -17.40 -2.53
N LEU A 243 -21.87 -16.17 -2.84
CA LEU A 243 -20.46 -15.85 -3.06
C LEU A 243 -19.65 -15.96 -1.78
N ASP A 244 -18.43 -16.48 -1.90
CA ASP A 244 -17.44 -16.46 -0.82
C ASP A 244 -17.12 -15.01 -0.45
N ARG A 245 -17.58 -14.60 0.73
CA ARG A 245 -17.43 -13.24 1.25
C ARG A 245 -16.19 -13.22 2.12
N GLN A 246 -15.08 -12.73 1.58
CA GLN A 246 -14.11 -12.08 2.46
C GLN A 246 -14.74 -10.77 2.92
N ASP A 247 -14.87 -10.64 4.24
CA ASP A 247 -15.69 -9.66 4.95
C ASP A 247 -15.06 -8.26 4.90
N ASP A 248 -15.20 -7.59 3.76
CA ASP A 248 -14.86 -6.17 3.63
C ASP A 248 -16.14 -5.35 3.84
N GLY A 249 -16.22 -4.72 5.01
CA GLY A 249 -17.38 -3.97 5.46
C GLY A 249 -17.85 -2.86 4.51
N VAL A 250 -19.18 -2.71 4.44
CA VAL A 250 -19.95 -1.49 4.14
C VAL A 250 -19.36 -0.53 3.08
N ALA A 251 -19.44 -0.90 1.80
CA ALA A 251 -19.22 0.03 0.68
C ALA A 251 -20.48 0.87 0.34
N TYR A 252 -20.50 2.16 0.68
CA TYR A 252 -21.60 3.05 0.30
C TYR A 252 -21.60 3.28 -1.23
N PRO A 253 -22.76 3.47 -1.90
CA PRO A 253 -22.82 3.75 -3.34
C PRO A 253 -21.93 4.92 -3.78
N ASP A 254 -21.88 5.97 -2.96
CA ASP A 254 -21.04 7.16 -3.16
C ASP A 254 -19.52 6.82 -3.13
N GLN A 255 -19.13 5.85 -2.31
CA GLN A 255 -17.72 5.43 -2.20
C GLN A 255 -17.25 4.63 -3.42
N SER A 256 -18.10 3.76 -3.97
CA SER A 256 -17.74 3.00 -5.17
C SER A 256 -17.52 3.94 -6.36
N PHE A 257 -18.37 4.95 -6.49
CA PHE A 257 -18.21 5.97 -7.52
C PHE A 257 -16.93 6.80 -7.32
N ALA A 258 -16.65 7.26 -6.09
CA ALA A 258 -15.42 7.99 -5.77
C ALA A 258 -14.15 7.19 -6.09
N ILE A 259 -14.15 5.88 -5.82
CA ILE A 259 -13.05 4.96 -6.16
C ILE A 259 -12.85 4.88 -7.68
N PHE A 260 -13.93 4.72 -8.46
CA PHE A 260 -13.82 4.68 -9.93
C PHE A 260 -13.33 5.98 -10.55
N ILE A 261 -13.83 7.12 -10.04
CA ILE A 261 -13.34 8.43 -10.48
C ILE A 261 -11.86 8.58 -10.12
N SER A 262 -11.46 8.17 -8.91
CA SER A 262 -10.06 8.17 -8.49
C SER A 262 -9.18 7.33 -9.42
N LEU A 263 -9.61 6.12 -9.82
CA LEU A 263 -8.87 5.28 -10.77
C LEU A 263 -8.68 5.98 -12.13
N ALA A 264 -9.74 6.57 -12.68
CA ALA A 264 -9.68 7.27 -13.96
C ALA A 264 -8.80 8.53 -13.88
N GLU A 265 -8.97 9.33 -12.84
CA GLU A 265 -8.14 10.50 -12.54
C GLU A 265 -6.66 10.12 -12.46
N SER A 266 -6.35 9.08 -11.68
CA SER A 266 -4.98 8.59 -11.46
C SER A 266 -4.33 8.13 -12.77
N MET A 267 -5.06 7.40 -13.62
CA MET A 267 -4.56 6.96 -14.92
C MET A 267 -4.22 8.14 -15.84
N VAL A 268 -5.12 9.13 -15.95
CA VAL A 268 -4.90 10.32 -16.79
C VAL A 268 -3.70 11.13 -16.29
N LEU A 269 -3.60 11.33 -14.97
CA LEU A 269 -2.48 12.04 -14.35
C LEU A 269 -1.16 11.28 -14.50
N LEU A 270 -1.16 9.95 -14.37
CA LEU A 270 0.03 9.12 -14.61
C LEU A 270 0.51 9.25 -16.06
N VAL A 271 -0.38 9.14 -17.05
CA VAL A 271 -0.03 9.31 -18.47
C VAL A 271 0.59 10.69 -18.71
N LYS A 272 -0.02 11.74 -18.16
CA LYS A 272 0.49 13.11 -18.30
C LYS A 272 1.86 13.28 -17.61
N ALA A 273 1.98 12.85 -16.37
CA ALA A 273 3.21 12.96 -15.60
C ALA A 273 4.35 12.18 -16.27
N HIS A 274 4.07 10.98 -16.77
CA HIS A 274 5.06 10.17 -17.48
C HIS A 274 5.54 10.85 -18.76
N ARG A 275 4.64 11.45 -19.53
CA ARG A 275 4.98 12.19 -20.76
C ARG A 275 5.83 13.43 -20.47
N GLU A 276 5.55 14.16 -19.39
CA GLU A 276 6.20 15.44 -19.09
C GLU A 276 7.52 15.27 -18.32
N TYR A 277 7.59 14.31 -17.39
CA TYR A 277 8.74 14.15 -16.49
C TYR A 277 9.64 12.97 -16.88
N TYR A 278 9.09 11.93 -17.52
CA TYR A 278 9.81 10.69 -17.82
C TYR A 278 9.62 10.21 -19.27
N PRO A 279 9.79 11.08 -20.30
CA PRO A 279 9.51 10.75 -21.71
C PRO A 279 10.39 9.63 -22.28
N ASN A 280 11.55 9.39 -21.67
CA ASN A 280 12.53 8.39 -22.11
C ASN A 280 12.37 7.03 -21.42
N TYR A 281 11.40 6.89 -20.52
CA TYR A 281 11.11 5.64 -19.82
C TYR A 281 9.80 5.05 -20.35
N PRO A 282 9.66 3.72 -20.46
CA PRO A 282 8.40 3.12 -20.84
C PRO A 282 7.40 3.22 -19.68
N PHE A 283 6.14 3.54 -20.00
CA PHE A 283 5.07 3.61 -19.02
C PHE A 283 4.35 2.26 -18.93
N LEU A 284 4.36 1.65 -17.74
CA LEU A 284 3.71 0.37 -17.44
C LEU A 284 2.65 0.57 -16.33
N PRO A 285 1.40 0.91 -16.68
CA PRO A 285 0.39 1.32 -15.70
C PRO A 285 0.14 0.30 -14.57
N TRP A 286 0.25 -1.00 -14.87
CA TRP A 286 0.04 -2.07 -13.89
C TRP A 286 1.10 -2.14 -12.80
N MET A 287 2.27 -1.52 -13.00
CA MET A 287 3.36 -1.47 -12.00
C MET A 287 3.20 -0.36 -10.95
N HIS A 288 2.12 0.44 -11.03
CA HIS A 288 1.87 1.56 -10.11
C HIS A 288 0.91 1.22 -8.96
N GLY A 289 0.35 0.00 -8.93
CA GLY A 289 -0.57 -0.47 -7.89
C GLY A 289 0.13 -1.00 -6.63
N SER A 290 -0.62 -1.72 -5.78
CA SER A 290 -0.13 -2.37 -4.55
C SER A 290 0.33 -3.82 -4.74
N GLU A 291 0.38 -4.31 -5.99
CA GLU A 291 0.59 -5.74 -6.30
C GLU A 291 1.90 -6.31 -5.70
N ALA A 292 2.97 -5.52 -5.62
CA ALA A 292 4.22 -6.02 -5.06
C ALA A 292 4.14 -6.27 -3.54
N CYS A 293 3.25 -5.56 -2.82
CA CYS A 293 2.94 -5.89 -1.43
C CYS A 293 2.20 -7.23 -1.33
N GLU A 294 1.18 -7.45 -2.17
CA GLU A 294 0.44 -8.72 -2.22
C GLU A 294 1.40 -9.90 -2.47
N HIS A 295 2.31 -9.75 -3.44
CA HIS A 295 3.31 -10.77 -3.75
C HIS A 295 4.29 -10.99 -2.59
N PHE A 296 4.79 -9.91 -1.96
CA PHE A 296 5.68 -10.01 -0.81
C PHE A 296 5.03 -10.79 0.35
N PHE A 297 3.79 -10.45 0.70
CA PHE A 297 3.07 -11.15 1.77
C PHE A 297 2.66 -12.56 1.34
N GLY A 298 2.26 -12.77 0.08
CA GLY A 298 1.97 -14.08 -0.47
C GLY A 298 3.17 -15.03 -0.37
N MET A 299 4.37 -14.56 -0.71
CA MET A 299 5.61 -15.32 -0.54
C MET A 299 5.93 -15.58 0.94
N ALA A 300 5.73 -14.58 1.82
CA ALA A 300 5.93 -14.77 3.25
C ALA A 300 5.00 -15.87 3.81
N HIS A 301 3.72 -15.87 3.44
CA HIS A 301 2.75 -16.89 3.84
C HIS A 301 3.01 -18.27 3.20
N GLN A 302 3.56 -18.32 1.98
CA GLN A 302 4.00 -19.59 1.38
C GLN A 302 5.15 -20.23 2.15
N ILE A 303 6.10 -19.43 2.65
CA ILE A 303 7.22 -19.93 3.44
C ILE A 303 6.78 -20.31 4.86
N ASN A 304 5.93 -19.50 5.47
CA ASN A 304 5.35 -19.75 6.79
C ASN A 304 3.93 -19.17 6.85
N SER A 305 2.91 -20.03 6.90
CA SER A 305 1.51 -19.58 6.81
C SER A 305 1.10 -18.65 7.96
N ASP A 306 1.66 -18.82 9.16
CA ASP A 306 1.30 -18.07 10.37
C ASP A 306 2.54 -17.45 11.05
N PHE A 307 3.26 -16.60 10.32
CA PHE A 307 4.47 -15.96 10.85
C PHE A 307 4.18 -14.92 11.94
N ASN A 308 5.09 -14.82 12.91
CA ASN A 308 5.16 -13.65 13.79
C ASN A 308 6.09 -12.57 13.24
N TYR A 309 6.10 -11.40 13.86
CA TYR A 309 6.88 -10.25 13.39
C TYR A 309 8.39 -10.53 13.27
N SER A 310 8.97 -11.29 14.21
CA SER A 310 10.40 -11.62 14.18
C SER A 310 10.73 -12.54 13.00
N GLU A 311 9.87 -13.51 12.73
CA GLU A 311 9.99 -14.39 11.57
C GLU A 311 9.88 -13.58 10.27
N LEU A 312 8.93 -12.64 10.17
CA LEU A 312 8.82 -11.77 9.00
C LEU A 312 10.11 -10.98 8.73
N LEU A 313 10.74 -10.41 9.76
CA LEU A 313 12.03 -9.72 9.62
C LEU A 313 13.12 -10.63 9.05
N GLN A 314 13.12 -11.92 9.41
CA GLN A 314 14.06 -12.91 8.88
C GLN A 314 13.70 -13.40 7.47
N LEU A 315 12.43 -13.27 7.07
CA LEU A 315 11.97 -13.63 5.72
C LEU A 315 12.33 -12.57 4.68
N VAL A 316 12.39 -11.28 5.04
CA VAL A 316 12.74 -10.18 4.12
C VAL A 316 13.98 -10.48 3.25
N PRO A 317 15.16 -10.82 3.81
CA PRO A 317 16.34 -11.08 2.97
C PRO A 317 16.18 -12.34 2.10
N LYS A 318 15.42 -13.35 2.56
CA LYS A 318 15.16 -14.58 1.80
C LYS A 318 14.25 -14.30 0.61
N ILE A 319 13.17 -13.55 0.83
CA ILE A 319 12.23 -13.14 -0.22
C ILE A 319 12.94 -12.23 -1.23
N SER A 320 13.78 -11.30 -0.77
CA SER A 320 14.59 -10.44 -1.64
C SER A 320 15.52 -11.25 -2.55
N GLN A 321 16.16 -12.31 -2.04
CA GLN A 321 16.99 -13.19 -2.85
C GLN A 321 16.17 -13.97 -3.89
N CYS A 322 15.01 -14.50 -3.51
CA CYS A 322 14.12 -15.17 -4.46
C CYS A 322 13.65 -14.22 -5.57
N ALA A 323 13.31 -12.98 -5.24
CA ALA A 323 12.89 -11.97 -6.22
C ALA A 323 14.03 -11.53 -7.16
N LYS A 324 15.30 -11.65 -6.73
CA LYS A 324 16.48 -11.40 -7.58
C LYS A 324 16.81 -12.60 -8.49
N ALA A 325 16.33 -13.80 -8.18
CA ALA A 325 16.65 -15.03 -8.89
C ALA A 325 15.60 -15.42 -9.97
N LEU A 326 14.47 -14.71 -9.99
CA LEU A 326 13.38 -14.82 -10.99
C LEU A 326 13.56 -13.78 -12.08
#